data_AF-A0A543ELY5-F1
#
_entry.id   AF-A0A543ELY5-F1
#
_cell.length_a   1.000
_cell.length_b   1.000
_cell.length_c   1.000
_cell.angle_alpha   90.00
_cell.angle_beta   90.00
_cell.angle_gamma   90.00
#
_symmetry.space_group_name_H-M   'P 1'
#
loop_
_entity.id
_entity.type
_entity.pdbx_description
1 polymer ?
#
loop_
_entity_poly.entity_id
_entity_poly.type
_entity_poly.pdbx_seq_one_letter_code
_entity_poly.pdbx_strand_id
1 'polypeptide(L)'
;MILKKIPTLIFLLLIFLVKAQNEFITIWKPASTVLPAVNVDAPYQATTQQIWFPGIGDNYDIYWEEVGYPQHNGSLLDVTSTKQVLIDFGTSIAEKNDAKYRVKVTNGNGIFRQIKFGTPQLFPGPEQIIPIWQVNGSSDKILEIEQWGNISWTTMESAFSLCRLMQLTATDTPNLNNVEDASFMFYGTTSFMGASSMQNWDTSKIKNFSFMLSLLFDVNPSSSVIEQFNSPYLDSWNMSSATNLSYMLGNRTVFNQTLNSWDVSKVTDMSWMFGQCLSFNQRLDNWDTSSLEDMHFMFHMIPVFNQPLNWNTSKVTNMAHVFHGCTTFNQSLDNWDMTKVTRIDQMLNIASGFNQSLGNWNLVSLTNGNGALTLSGLNCENYSKTLMGWANNPNTANNVSLGSVQGLKYASNASDKRDILINKGWLIIGDAPGSCLLSSSDVKLNKKLSLYPNPAVDDIHVEGLSDIKSYKIYDASGRLVKEGNPNNDIINVSSLPKGNYMIQLIMKENTFSSKFIKK
;
A
#
# COMPACT_ATOMS: atom_id res chain seq x y z
N MET A 1 58.20 32.27 -32.99
CA MET A 1 57.59 33.43 -32.29
C MET A 1 56.21 33.65 -32.89
N ILE A 2 55.23 33.98 -32.04
CA ILE A 2 53.80 34.31 -32.33
C ILE A 2 52.81 33.22 -31.86
N LEU A 3 52.32 33.45 -30.63
CA LEU A 3 51.01 33.04 -30.10
C LEU A 3 49.85 33.59 -30.96
N LYS A 4 48.68 32.94 -30.86
CA LYS A 4 47.26 33.42 -30.99
C LYS A 4 46.48 32.54 -31.98
N LYS A 5 45.27 32.05 -31.74
CA LYS A 5 44.20 32.32 -30.76
C LYS A 5 43.26 31.10 -30.74
N ILE A 6 42.82 30.69 -29.55
CA ILE A 6 41.66 29.81 -29.35
C ILE A 6 40.39 30.67 -29.53
N PRO A 7 39.37 30.24 -30.28
CA PRO A 7 38.04 30.82 -30.14
C PRO A 7 37.31 30.11 -28.99
N THR A 8 37.11 30.85 -27.91
CA THR A 8 36.27 30.50 -26.77
C THR A 8 34.83 30.32 -27.26
N LEU A 9 34.31 29.09 -27.19
CA LEU A 9 32.90 28.81 -27.40
C LEU A 9 32.14 29.32 -26.16
N ILE A 10 31.56 30.51 -26.27
CA ILE A 10 30.61 31.02 -25.27
C ILE A 10 29.36 30.15 -25.37
N PHE A 11 29.21 29.23 -24.43
CA PHE A 11 27.97 28.51 -24.20
C PHE A 11 26.99 29.52 -23.58
N LEU A 12 26.19 30.16 -24.44
CA LEU A 12 25.07 31.00 -24.00
C LEU A 12 24.04 30.05 -23.38
N LEU A 13 24.07 29.92 -22.06
CA LEU A 13 22.99 29.34 -21.30
C LEU A 13 21.78 30.26 -21.51
N LEU A 14 20.95 29.96 -22.50
CA LEU A 14 19.61 30.52 -22.62
C LEU A 14 18.84 30.04 -21.39
N ILE A 15 18.92 30.83 -20.33
CA ILE A 15 17.92 30.83 -19.27
C ILE A 15 16.65 31.25 -19.98
N PHE A 16 15.84 30.28 -20.40
CA PHE A 16 14.45 30.51 -20.70
C PHE A 16 13.83 31.02 -19.40
N LEU A 17 13.71 32.34 -19.28
CA LEU A 17 12.68 32.95 -18.46
C LEU A 17 11.36 32.38 -19.00
N VAL A 18 10.87 31.31 -18.37
CA VAL A 18 9.53 30.78 -18.62
C VAL A 18 8.60 31.95 -18.37
N LYS A 19 8.06 32.55 -19.43
CA LYS A 19 6.92 33.47 -19.31
C LYS A 19 5.86 32.70 -18.53
N ALA A 20 5.30 33.30 -17.49
CA ALA A 20 4.14 32.75 -16.81
C ALA A 20 3.09 32.37 -17.86
N GLN A 21 2.79 31.08 -17.97
CA GLN A 21 1.78 30.59 -18.89
C GLN A 21 0.42 30.75 -18.20
N ASN A 22 -0.47 31.55 -18.77
CA ASN A 22 -1.75 31.91 -18.15
C ASN A 22 -2.86 30.87 -18.40
N GLU A 23 -2.65 29.96 -19.34
CA GLU A 23 -3.71 29.12 -19.89
C GLU A 23 -3.66 27.72 -19.28
N PHE A 24 -4.80 27.16 -18.92
CA PHE A 24 -4.93 25.73 -18.68
C PHE A 24 -5.14 25.03 -20.03
N ILE A 25 -4.30 24.05 -20.37
CA ILE A 25 -4.28 23.44 -21.71
C ILE A 25 -4.48 21.92 -21.64
N THR A 26 -5.40 21.44 -22.46
CA THR A 26 -5.74 20.01 -22.58
C THR A 26 -5.86 19.58 -24.04
N ILE A 27 -5.62 18.30 -24.31
CA ILE A 27 -5.83 17.69 -25.63
C ILE A 27 -7.03 16.75 -25.59
N TRP A 28 -7.90 16.87 -26.58
CA TRP A 28 -9.15 16.11 -26.71
C TRP A 28 -9.25 15.42 -28.06
N LYS A 29 -9.84 14.22 -28.09
CA LYS A 29 -10.23 13.49 -29.30
C LYS A 29 -11.74 13.22 -29.27
N PRO A 30 -12.56 14.04 -29.95
CA PRO A 30 -14.02 13.95 -29.86
C PRO A 30 -14.61 12.63 -30.39
N ALA A 31 -13.96 12.04 -31.39
CA ALA A 31 -14.28 10.72 -31.92
C ALA A 31 -13.61 9.61 -31.08
N SER A 32 -13.99 9.50 -29.80
CA SER A 32 -13.46 8.47 -28.90
C SER A 32 -13.86 7.07 -29.33
N THR A 33 -12.95 6.11 -29.12
CA THR A 33 -13.15 4.68 -29.38
C THR A 33 -13.26 3.88 -28.09
N VAL A 34 -13.36 4.54 -26.92
CA VAL A 34 -13.49 3.87 -25.62
C VAL A 34 -14.85 3.16 -25.56
N LEU A 35 -14.84 1.90 -25.13
CA LEU A 35 -16.04 1.09 -24.94
C LEU A 35 -16.16 0.58 -23.49
N PRO A 36 -17.37 0.59 -22.90
CA PRO A 36 -18.57 1.26 -23.41
C PRO A 36 -18.40 2.78 -23.45
N ALA A 37 -19.13 3.46 -24.35
CA ALA A 37 -19.14 4.91 -24.40
C ALA A 37 -19.62 5.49 -23.07
N VAL A 38 -19.03 6.62 -22.66
CA VAL A 38 -19.42 7.30 -21.42
C VAL A 38 -20.73 8.05 -21.65
N ASN A 39 -21.72 7.80 -20.79
CA ASN A 39 -22.98 8.53 -20.80
C ASN A 39 -22.82 9.80 -19.97
N VAL A 40 -22.77 10.96 -20.62
CA VAL A 40 -22.69 12.27 -19.96
C VAL A 40 -24.09 12.73 -19.61
N ASP A 41 -24.30 13.16 -18.37
CA ASP A 41 -25.54 13.79 -17.93
C ASP A 41 -25.66 15.21 -18.52
N ALA A 42 -26.20 15.25 -19.72
CA ALA A 42 -26.35 16.44 -20.54
C ALA A 42 -27.68 16.39 -21.30
N PRO A 43 -28.16 17.50 -21.89
CA PRO A 43 -29.37 17.50 -22.71
C PRO A 43 -29.32 16.51 -23.88
N TYR A 44 -28.13 16.18 -24.38
CA TYR A 44 -27.88 15.17 -25.40
C TYR A 44 -26.41 14.69 -25.34
N GLN A 45 -26.14 13.50 -25.88
CA GLN A 45 -24.78 12.98 -26.00
C GLN A 45 -23.99 13.70 -27.09
N ALA A 46 -22.73 14.01 -26.82
CA ALA A 46 -21.86 14.73 -27.74
C ALA A 46 -21.50 13.87 -28.97
N THR A 47 -21.55 14.46 -30.16
CA THR A 47 -21.19 13.80 -31.43
C THR A 47 -19.68 13.54 -31.53
N THR A 48 -19.22 12.97 -32.66
CA THR A 48 -17.80 12.77 -32.95
C THR A 48 -17.04 14.07 -33.28
N GLN A 49 -17.70 15.24 -33.24
CA GLN A 49 -17.10 16.57 -33.37
C GLN A 49 -17.27 17.42 -32.10
N GLN A 50 -17.86 16.86 -31.04
CA GLN A 50 -18.25 17.60 -29.86
C GLN A 50 -17.71 16.97 -28.58
N ILE A 51 -17.50 17.81 -27.58
CA ILE A 51 -17.30 17.41 -26.18
C ILE A 51 -18.20 18.22 -25.26
N TRP A 52 -18.60 17.61 -24.15
CA TRP A 52 -19.05 18.33 -22.98
C TRP A 52 -17.81 18.61 -22.10
N PHE A 53 -17.34 19.86 -22.14
CA PHE A 53 -16.22 20.34 -21.33
C PHE A 53 -16.72 20.70 -19.92
N PRO A 54 -16.29 20.00 -18.86
CA PRO A 54 -16.86 20.15 -17.51
C PRO A 54 -16.21 21.30 -16.72
N GLY A 55 -16.02 22.45 -17.39
CA GLY A 55 -15.45 23.65 -16.79
C GLY A 55 -16.48 24.46 -16.03
N ILE A 56 -16.09 24.96 -14.86
CA ILE A 56 -16.93 25.77 -13.96
C ILE A 56 -16.22 27.08 -13.64
N GLY A 57 -16.96 28.18 -13.76
CA GLY A 57 -16.45 29.53 -13.64
C GLY A 57 -17.42 30.58 -14.17
N ASP A 58 -17.01 31.83 -14.07
CA ASP A 58 -17.80 32.99 -14.52
C ASP A 58 -16.95 33.83 -15.47
N ASN A 59 -17.53 34.23 -16.60
CA ASN A 59 -16.90 35.07 -17.64
C ASN A 59 -15.46 34.65 -18.03
N TYR A 60 -15.20 33.36 -18.12
CA TYR A 60 -13.90 32.82 -18.53
C TYR A 60 -13.87 32.54 -20.03
N ASP A 61 -12.68 32.48 -20.62
CA ASP A 61 -12.54 32.28 -22.06
C ASP A 61 -12.04 30.87 -22.38
N ILE A 62 -12.60 30.27 -23.44
CA ILE A 62 -12.15 29.01 -24.02
C ILE A 62 -11.74 29.28 -25.46
N TYR A 63 -10.51 28.90 -25.80
CA TYR A 63 -10.01 28.84 -27.17
C TYR A 63 -9.70 27.39 -27.52
N TRP A 64 -9.88 27.01 -28.79
CA TRP A 64 -9.43 25.71 -29.27
C TRP A 64 -8.83 25.79 -30.67
N GLU A 65 -7.93 24.86 -30.97
CA GLU A 65 -7.35 24.67 -32.30
C GLU A 65 -7.18 23.17 -32.61
N GLU A 66 -7.34 22.79 -33.87
CA GLU A 66 -7.01 21.44 -34.33
C GLU A 66 -5.49 21.25 -34.32
N VAL A 67 -5.03 20.17 -33.69
CA VAL A 67 -3.60 19.87 -33.55
C VAL A 67 -2.99 19.59 -34.92
N GLY A 68 -1.99 20.39 -35.30
CA GLY A 68 -1.36 20.34 -36.62
C GLY A 68 -2.04 21.20 -37.69
N TYR A 69 -3.23 21.75 -37.40
CA TYR A 69 -4.03 22.57 -38.32
C TYR A 69 -4.58 23.82 -37.61
N PRO A 70 -3.73 24.72 -37.10
CA PRO A 70 -4.14 25.84 -36.24
C PRO A 70 -5.09 26.83 -36.90
N GLN A 71 -5.20 26.83 -38.23
CA GLN A 71 -6.22 27.60 -38.96
C GLN A 71 -7.66 27.09 -38.72
N HIS A 72 -7.81 25.84 -38.27
CA HIS A 72 -9.08 25.33 -37.76
C HIS A 72 -9.13 25.56 -36.26
N ASN A 73 -9.78 26.64 -35.88
CA ASN A 73 -9.86 27.09 -34.50
C ASN A 73 -11.23 27.72 -34.21
N GLY A 74 -11.49 27.94 -32.93
CA GLY A 74 -12.67 28.63 -32.46
C GLY A 74 -12.47 29.18 -31.06
N SER A 75 -13.42 30.02 -30.63
CA SER A 75 -13.42 30.58 -29.28
C SER A 75 -14.83 30.71 -28.72
N LEU A 76 -14.93 30.62 -27.41
CA LEU A 76 -16.10 30.94 -26.61
C LEU A 76 -15.62 31.96 -25.57
N LEU A 77 -16.15 33.18 -25.64
CA LEU A 77 -15.76 34.28 -24.76
C LEU A 77 -16.81 34.50 -23.67
N ASP A 78 -16.37 35.02 -22.52
CA ASP A 78 -17.24 35.35 -21.38
C ASP A 78 -18.15 34.19 -20.94
N VAL A 79 -17.60 32.97 -20.98
CA VAL A 79 -18.32 31.74 -20.63
C VAL A 79 -18.62 31.74 -19.14
N THR A 80 -19.88 31.52 -18.79
CA THR A 80 -20.32 31.27 -17.41
C THR A 80 -20.98 29.90 -17.35
N SER A 81 -20.46 29.04 -16.48
CA SER A 81 -20.89 27.65 -16.36
C SER A 81 -20.84 27.20 -14.92
N THR A 82 -21.92 26.55 -14.48
CA THR A 82 -22.03 25.91 -13.17
C THR A 82 -21.84 24.38 -13.25
N LYS A 83 -21.64 23.82 -14.44
CA LYS A 83 -21.54 22.38 -14.65
C LYS A 83 -20.62 22.00 -15.81
N GLN A 84 -21.00 22.41 -17.03
CA GLN A 84 -20.33 22.00 -18.27
C GLN A 84 -20.74 22.91 -19.43
N VAL A 85 -19.90 22.92 -20.47
CA VAL A 85 -20.07 23.71 -21.69
C VAL A 85 -19.91 22.79 -22.90
N LEU A 86 -20.80 22.91 -23.88
CA LEU A 86 -20.62 22.20 -25.15
C LEU A 86 -19.55 22.93 -25.98
N ILE A 87 -18.52 22.21 -26.40
CA ILE A 87 -17.59 22.69 -27.42
C ILE A 87 -17.85 21.88 -28.69
N ASP A 88 -18.22 22.59 -29.76
CA ASP A 88 -18.33 22.04 -31.10
C ASP A 88 -17.10 22.46 -31.91
N PHE A 89 -16.31 21.48 -32.29
CA PHE A 89 -15.08 21.69 -33.05
C PHE A 89 -15.33 21.80 -34.55
N GLY A 90 -16.57 21.62 -35.03
CA GLY A 90 -16.87 21.63 -36.46
C GLY A 90 -16.25 20.45 -37.22
N THR A 91 -16.19 20.58 -38.54
CA THR A 91 -15.63 19.53 -39.41
C THR A 91 -14.12 19.68 -39.49
N SER A 92 -13.38 18.69 -38.96
CA SER A 92 -11.91 18.60 -39.04
C SER A 92 -11.36 18.78 -40.46
N ILE A 93 -10.20 19.43 -40.57
CA ILE A 93 -9.43 19.59 -41.80
C ILE A 93 -8.56 18.35 -42.10
N ALA A 94 -8.07 17.65 -41.06
CA ALA A 94 -7.20 16.50 -41.19
C ALA A 94 -7.96 15.23 -41.61
N GLU A 95 -8.40 14.45 -40.61
CA GLU A 95 -9.12 13.18 -40.74
C GLU A 95 -10.26 13.14 -39.70
N LYS A 96 -11.50 13.07 -40.18
CA LYS A 96 -12.72 13.32 -39.38
C LYS A 96 -12.82 12.54 -38.06
N ASN A 97 -12.24 11.34 -37.97
CA ASN A 97 -12.37 10.45 -36.81
C ASN A 97 -11.08 10.30 -35.97
N ASP A 98 -9.96 10.89 -36.38
CA ASP A 98 -8.71 10.88 -35.58
C ASP A 98 -8.25 12.28 -35.15
N ALA A 99 -8.97 13.32 -35.57
CA ALA A 99 -8.70 14.71 -35.21
C ALA A 99 -8.59 14.91 -33.69
N LYS A 100 -7.56 15.64 -33.30
CA LYS A 100 -7.30 16.06 -31.93
C LYS A 100 -7.37 17.58 -31.84
N TYR A 101 -7.86 18.07 -30.72
CA TYR A 101 -8.02 19.50 -30.48
C TYR A 101 -7.32 19.89 -29.20
N ARG A 102 -6.53 20.95 -29.27
CA ARG A 102 -5.94 21.61 -28.12
C ARG A 102 -6.93 22.65 -27.62
N VAL A 103 -7.43 22.46 -26.41
CA VAL A 103 -8.34 23.39 -25.72
C VAL A 103 -7.53 24.17 -24.68
N LYS A 104 -7.59 25.50 -24.77
CA LYS A 104 -6.90 26.46 -23.91
C LYS A 104 -7.95 27.27 -23.15
N VAL A 105 -7.84 27.31 -21.83
CA VAL A 105 -8.80 28.00 -20.95
C VAL A 105 -8.07 29.06 -20.16
N THR A 106 -8.62 30.28 -20.11
CA THR A 106 -8.06 31.39 -19.33
C THR A 106 -9.14 32.01 -18.46
N ASN A 107 -8.75 32.83 -17.49
CA ASN A 107 -9.71 33.57 -16.68
C ASN A 107 -10.55 34.57 -17.48
N GLY A 108 -10.15 34.96 -18.70
CA GLY A 108 -10.85 35.96 -19.50
C GLY A 108 -11.09 37.25 -18.70
N ASN A 109 -12.35 37.70 -18.65
CA ASN A 109 -12.80 38.83 -17.83
C ASN A 109 -13.25 38.43 -16.42
N GLY A 110 -13.26 37.14 -16.10
CA GLY A 110 -13.73 36.60 -14.83
C GLY A 110 -12.77 35.58 -14.23
N ILE A 111 -13.29 34.41 -13.88
CA ILE A 111 -12.56 33.39 -13.13
C ILE A 111 -12.98 32.01 -13.61
N PHE A 112 -12.02 31.25 -14.14
CA PHE A 112 -12.11 29.79 -14.25
C PHE A 112 -11.57 29.17 -12.97
N ARG A 113 -12.34 28.30 -12.30
CA ARG A 113 -12.01 27.90 -10.91
C ARG A 113 -12.07 26.41 -10.62
N GLN A 114 -12.68 25.62 -11.49
CA GLN A 114 -12.88 24.18 -11.29
C GLN A 114 -13.10 23.45 -12.60
N ILE A 115 -12.63 22.20 -12.66
CA ILE A 115 -13.00 21.21 -13.67
C ILE A 115 -13.53 19.98 -12.94
N LYS A 116 -14.77 19.55 -13.22
CA LYS A 116 -15.44 18.50 -12.44
C LYS A 116 -16.13 17.47 -13.35
N PHE A 117 -15.46 16.36 -13.62
CA PHE A 117 -15.92 15.37 -14.61
C PHE A 117 -17.13 14.57 -14.16
N GLY A 118 -17.45 14.55 -12.87
CA GLY A 118 -18.64 13.91 -12.37
C GLY A 118 -18.90 14.24 -10.91
N THR A 119 -20.03 13.76 -10.42
CA THR A 119 -20.38 13.80 -9.00
C THR A 119 -20.63 12.37 -8.54
N PRO A 120 -19.83 11.84 -7.62
CA PRO A 120 -20.05 10.51 -7.07
C PRO A 120 -21.12 10.56 -5.98
N GLN A 121 -22.15 9.74 -6.11
CA GLN A 121 -23.00 9.36 -5.00
C GLN A 121 -22.35 8.18 -4.28
N LEU A 122 -21.98 8.36 -3.01
CA LEU A 122 -21.33 7.34 -2.21
C LEU A 122 -22.37 6.40 -1.61
N PHE A 123 -22.32 5.12 -2.00
CA PHE A 123 -23.16 4.08 -1.44
C PHE A 123 -22.34 3.27 -0.42
N PRO A 124 -22.66 3.34 0.89
CA PRO A 124 -21.98 2.52 1.88
C PRO A 124 -22.46 1.08 1.74
N GLY A 125 -21.59 0.21 1.26
CA GLY A 125 -21.73 -1.24 1.40
C GLY A 125 -21.26 -1.71 2.78
N PRO A 126 -21.43 -3.00 3.11
CA PRO A 126 -21.05 -3.52 4.43
C PRO A 126 -19.59 -3.27 4.83
N GLU A 127 -18.67 -3.18 3.86
CA GLU A 127 -17.22 -3.06 4.10
C GLU A 127 -16.49 -2.15 3.09
N GLN A 128 -17.24 -1.50 2.21
CA GLN A 128 -16.71 -0.73 1.09
C GLN A 128 -17.63 0.46 0.78
N ILE A 129 -17.05 1.58 0.37
CA ILE A 129 -17.77 2.71 -0.20
C ILE A 129 -17.72 2.58 -1.73
N ILE A 130 -18.89 2.46 -2.36
CA ILE A 130 -19.01 2.33 -3.82
C ILE A 130 -19.48 3.67 -4.40
N PRO A 131 -18.66 4.36 -5.21
CA PRO A 131 -19.09 5.56 -5.90
C PRO A 131 -19.94 5.21 -7.12
N ILE A 132 -21.17 5.74 -7.17
CA ILE A 132 -22.05 5.70 -8.36
C ILE A 132 -22.01 7.07 -9.02
N TRP A 133 -21.70 7.13 -10.31
CA TRP A 133 -21.34 8.38 -10.96
C TRP A 133 -22.47 9.01 -11.77
N GLN A 134 -22.71 10.30 -11.52
CA GLN A 134 -23.32 11.21 -12.48
C GLN A 134 -22.19 11.93 -13.21
N VAL A 135 -21.95 11.58 -14.48
CA VAL A 135 -20.84 12.12 -15.27
C VAL A 135 -21.23 13.44 -15.92
N ASN A 136 -20.43 14.48 -15.75
CA ASN A 136 -20.68 15.84 -16.27
C ASN A 136 -19.81 16.17 -17.51
N GLY A 137 -18.71 15.46 -17.71
CA GLY A 137 -17.77 15.72 -18.81
C GLY A 137 -17.58 14.51 -19.71
N SER A 138 -17.17 14.74 -20.94
CA SER A 138 -16.76 13.66 -21.86
C SER A 138 -15.42 13.02 -21.45
N SER A 139 -15.39 12.30 -20.33
CA SER A 139 -14.18 11.71 -19.74
C SER A 139 -13.48 10.69 -20.64
N ASP A 140 -14.22 10.10 -21.57
CA ASP A 140 -13.72 9.20 -22.61
C ASP A 140 -12.99 9.93 -23.76
N LYS A 141 -13.12 11.25 -23.86
CA LYS A 141 -12.63 12.06 -24.99
C LYS A 141 -11.39 12.89 -24.66
N ILE A 142 -11.03 13.07 -23.38
CA ILE A 142 -9.80 13.76 -22.99
C ILE A 142 -8.60 12.80 -23.07
N LEU A 143 -7.49 13.30 -23.64
CA LEU A 143 -6.26 12.53 -23.84
C LEU A 143 -5.12 13.05 -22.96
N GLU A 144 -5.06 14.34 -22.69
CA GLU A 144 -3.85 14.94 -22.12
C GLU A 144 -4.15 16.21 -21.32
N ILE A 145 -3.43 16.38 -20.20
CA ILE A 145 -3.21 17.67 -19.55
C ILE A 145 -1.80 18.13 -19.96
N GLU A 146 -1.76 19.08 -20.88
CA GLU A 146 -0.52 19.61 -21.49
C GLU A 146 0.08 20.73 -20.62
N GLN A 147 -0.75 21.46 -19.87
CA GLN A 147 -0.33 22.60 -19.05
C GLN A 147 -1.39 22.94 -17.98
N TRP A 148 -0.96 23.30 -16.76
CA TRP A 148 -1.86 23.74 -15.69
C TRP A 148 -2.22 25.22 -15.76
N GLY A 149 -1.26 26.06 -16.15
CA GLY A 149 -1.38 27.51 -16.17
C GLY A 149 -1.42 28.13 -14.77
N ASN A 150 -1.91 29.38 -14.68
CA ASN A 150 -2.00 30.12 -13.42
C ASN A 150 -3.39 30.06 -12.76
N ILE A 151 -4.24 29.12 -13.18
CA ILE A 151 -5.60 28.95 -12.67
C ILE A 151 -5.56 28.72 -11.16
N SER A 152 -6.23 29.59 -10.41
CA SER A 152 -6.36 29.44 -8.96
C SER A 152 -7.52 28.49 -8.66
N TRP A 153 -7.21 27.20 -8.58
CA TRP A 153 -8.20 26.15 -8.36
C TRP A 153 -8.83 26.28 -6.99
N THR A 154 -10.16 26.24 -6.96
CA THR A 154 -10.94 26.30 -5.70
C THR A 154 -11.14 24.92 -5.07
N THR A 155 -11.13 23.88 -5.89
CA THR A 155 -11.18 22.48 -5.48
C THR A 155 -10.66 21.61 -6.63
N MET A 156 -10.17 20.42 -6.31
CA MET A 156 -9.86 19.36 -7.28
C MET A 156 -10.82 18.16 -7.14
N GLU A 157 -11.89 18.31 -6.35
CA GLU A 157 -12.91 17.26 -6.18
C GLU A 157 -13.45 16.81 -7.54
N SER A 158 -13.26 15.52 -7.82
CA SER A 158 -13.62 14.84 -9.07
C SER A 158 -13.02 15.45 -10.36
N ALA A 159 -11.90 16.16 -10.25
CA ALA A 159 -11.14 16.63 -11.40
C ALA A 159 -10.53 15.43 -12.14
N PHE A 160 -10.81 15.31 -13.43
CA PHE A 160 -10.33 14.23 -14.30
C PHE A 160 -10.69 12.80 -13.82
N SER A 161 -11.77 12.64 -13.05
CA SER A 161 -12.30 11.31 -12.74
C SER A 161 -12.80 10.60 -14.00
N LEU A 162 -12.66 9.28 -14.03
CA LEU A 162 -13.06 8.39 -15.13
C LEU A 162 -12.40 8.71 -16.47
N CYS A 163 -11.34 9.52 -16.47
CA CYS A 163 -10.60 9.90 -17.67
C CYS A 163 -9.59 8.81 -18.04
N ARG A 164 -10.10 7.64 -18.43
CA ARG A 164 -9.33 6.39 -18.56
C ARG A 164 -8.11 6.47 -19.47
N LEU A 165 -8.16 7.30 -20.51
CA LEU A 165 -7.08 7.44 -21.50
C LEU A 165 -6.09 8.56 -21.18
N MET A 166 -6.39 9.39 -20.19
CA MET A 166 -5.68 10.65 -19.97
C MET A 166 -4.25 10.43 -19.49
N GLN A 167 -3.33 11.20 -20.09
CA GLN A 167 -1.94 11.35 -19.67
C GLN A 167 -1.69 12.75 -19.09
N LEU A 168 -0.74 12.83 -18.17
CA LEU A 168 -0.24 14.12 -17.67
C LEU A 168 1.16 14.34 -18.25
N THR A 169 1.31 15.38 -19.07
CA THR A 169 2.59 15.77 -19.69
C THR A 169 3.03 17.16 -19.25
N ALA A 170 2.13 17.91 -18.61
CA ALA A 170 2.38 19.22 -18.03
C ALA A 170 3.68 19.25 -17.22
N THR A 171 4.54 20.21 -17.55
CA THR A 171 5.83 20.42 -16.87
C THR A 171 5.72 21.50 -15.78
N ASP A 172 4.67 22.31 -15.82
CA ASP A 172 4.29 23.24 -14.76
C ASP A 172 3.45 22.56 -13.67
N THR A 173 3.11 23.30 -12.63
CA THR A 173 2.39 22.81 -11.45
C THR A 173 1.05 23.52 -11.29
N PRO A 174 -0.03 22.84 -10.86
CA PRO A 174 -1.28 23.49 -10.54
C PRO A 174 -1.12 24.42 -9.33
N ASN A 175 -1.79 25.57 -9.35
CA ASN A 175 -1.91 26.43 -8.17
C ASN A 175 -3.00 25.87 -7.24
N LEU A 176 -2.57 25.11 -6.23
CA LEU A 176 -3.43 24.40 -5.27
C LEU A 176 -3.63 25.17 -3.95
N ASN A 177 -3.23 26.44 -3.88
CA ASN A 177 -3.23 27.22 -2.63
C ASN A 177 -4.60 27.36 -1.95
N ASN A 178 -5.69 27.19 -2.71
CA ASN A 178 -7.07 27.27 -2.21
C ASN A 178 -7.77 25.89 -2.19
N VAL A 179 -7.06 24.81 -2.51
CA VAL A 179 -7.63 23.46 -2.61
C VAL A 179 -7.49 22.74 -1.27
N GLU A 180 -8.63 22.49 -0.61
CA GLU A 180 -8.69 21.63 0.59
C GLU A 180 -9.18 20.21 0.28
N ASP A 181 -9.83 20.02 -0.89
CA ASP A 181 -10.42 18.75 -1.31
C ASP A 181 -9.92 18.36 -2.71
N ALA A 182 -9.22 17.24 -2.80
CA ALA A 182 -8.77 16.60 -4.04
C ALA A 182 -9.36 15.18 -4.19
N SER A 183 -10.44 14.88 -3.47
CA SER A 183 -11.09 13.58 -3.53
C SER A 183 -11.51 13.24 -4.96
N PHE A 184 -11.32 11.98 -5.33
CA PHE A 184 -11.56 11.46 -6.68
C PHE A 184 -10.77 12.13 -7.82
N MET A 185 -9.83 13.04 -7.56
CA MET A 185 -8.99 13.62 -8.61
C MET A 185 -8.11 12.55 -9.26
N PHE A 186 -8.39 12.19 -10.51
CA PHE A 186 -7.81 11.05 -11.24
C PHE A 186 -8.32 9.66 -10.87
N TYR A 187 -9.47 9.55 -10.20
CA TYR A 187 -10.13 8.27 -9.97
C TYR A 187 -10.44 7.57 -11.31
N GLY A 188 -10.21 6.27 -11.42
CA GLY A 188 -10.53 5.50 -12.64
C GLY A 188 -9.66 5.84 -13.85
N THR A 189 -8.51 6.50 -13.66
CA THR A 189 -7.58 6.84 -14.75
C THR A 189 -6.59 5.70 -15.04
N THR A 190 -7.03 4.68 -15.78
CA THR A 190 -6.24 3.45 -16.00
C THR A 190 -4.92 3.69 -16.75
N SER A 191 -4.90 4.57 -17.74
CA SER A 191 -3.68 4.89 -18.51
C SER A 191 -2.74 5.87 -17.80
N PHE A 192 -3.14 6.47 -16.68
CA PHE A 192 -2.39 7.55 -16.05
C PHE A 192 -1.04 7.06 -15.50
N MET A 193 0.04 7.65 -16.00
CA MET A 193 1.41 7.31 -15.60
C MET A 193 2.03 8.30 -14.62
N GLY A 194 1.34 9.41 -14.31
CA GLY A 194 1.90 10.56 -13.60
C GLY A 194 2.91 11.36 -14.45
N ALA A 195 3.45 12.44 -13.87
CA ALA A 195 4.45 13.30 -14.49
C ALA A 195 5.49 13.75 -13.47
N SER A 196 6.72 14.04 -13.90
CA SER A 196 7.78 14.54 -13.01
C SER A 196 7.40 15.84 -12.30
N SER A 197 6.58 16.69 -12.92
CA SER A 197 6.07 17.92 -12.32
C SER A 197 5.26 17.70 -11.05
N MET A 198 4.65 16.52 -10.87
CA MET A 198 3.90 16.16 -9.66
C MET A 198 4.75 16.24 -8.40
N GLN A 199 6.07 16.05 -8.49
CA GLN A 199 6.97 16.19 -7.34
C GLN A 199 6.98 17.61 -6.77
N ASN A 200 6.60 18.61 -7.57
CA ASN A 200 6.63 20.02 -7.21
C ASN A 200 5.25 20.57 -6.83
N TRP A 201 4.22 19.73 -6.74
CA TRP A 201 2.88 20.17 -6.38
C TRP A 201 2.83 20.57 -4.91
N ASP A 202 2.34 21.78 -4.62
CA ASP A 202 2.10 22.21 -3.25
C ASP A 202 0.77 21.65 -2.75
N THR A 203 0.83 20.51 -2.07
CA THR A 203 -0.33 19.84 -1.49
C THR A 203 -0.62 20.26 -0.05
N SER A 204 0.08 21.28 0.48
CA SER A 204 0.09 21.62 1.91
C SER A 204 -1.26 22.05 2.49
N LYS A 205 -2.24 22.38 1.64
CA LYS A 205 -3.59 22.80 2.04
C LYS A 205 -4.63 21.69 1.92
N ILE A 206 -4.32 20.60 1.21
CA ILE A 206 -5.28 19.54 0.93
C ILE A 206 -5.46 18.70 2.20
N LYS A 207 -6.73 18.51 2.59
CA LYS A 207 -7.15 17.70 3.74
C LYS A 207 -7.70 16.35 3.30
N ASN A 208 -8.43 16.33 2.18
CA ASN A 208 -9.12 15.15 1.68
C ASN A 208 -8.49 14.65 0.37
N PHE A 209 -7.88 13.47 0.42
CA PHE A 209 -7.32 12.75 -0.73
C PHE A 209 -8.12 11.48 -1.06
N SER A 210 -9.31 11.31 -0.46
CA SER A 210 -10.05 10.06 -0.59
C SER A 210 -10.30 9.72 -2.05
N PHE A 211 -10.05 8.46 -2.42
CA PHE A 211 -10.18 7.94 -3.78
C PHE A 211 -9.33 8.60 -4.88
N MET A 212 -8.50 9.60 -4.58
CA MET A 212 -7.82 10.46 -5.56
C MET A 212 -7.27 9.65 -6.76
N LEU A 213 -6.34 8.74 -6.51
CA LEU A 213 -5.69 7.95 -7.56
C LEU A 213 -6.28 6.53 -7.68
N SER A 214 -7.44 6.24 -7.08
CA SER A 214 -7.96 4.88 -6.97
C SER A 214 -8.41 4.29 -8.32
N LEU A 215 -8.25 2.98 -8.47
CA LEU A 215 -8.85 2.17 -9.54
C LEU A 215 -9.80 1.09 -8.99
N LEU A 216 -10.14 1.15 -7.70
CA LEU A 216 -11.15 0.24 -7.15
C LEU A 216 -12.49 0.46 -7.87
N PHE A 217 -13.23 -0.62 -8.09
CA PHE A 217 -14.57 -0.63 -8.70
C PHE A 217 -14.67 -0.17 -10.17
N ASP A 218 -13.58 0.28 -10.80
CA ASP A 218 -13.53 0.71 -12.22
C ASP A 218 -12.72 -0.25 -13.12
N VAL A 219 -12.67 -1.54 -12.79
CA VAL A 219 -12.00 -2.53 -13.64
C VAL A 219 -12.98 -3.12 -14.64
N ASN A 220 -12.86 -2.69 -15.90
CA ASN A 220 -13.32 -3.51 -17.02
C ASN A 220 -12.30 -4.64 -17.22
N PRO A 221 -12.65 -5.92 -16.92
CA PRO A 221 -11.72 -7.04 -17.07
C PRO A 221 -11.29 -7.29 -18.54
N SER A 222 -11.86 -6.57 -19.51
CA SER A 222 -11.50 -6.67 -20.93
C SER A 222 -10.63 -5.52 -21.46
N SER A 223 -10.13 -4.60 -20.63
CA SER A 223 -9.29 -3.49 -21.12
C SER A 223 -7.85 -3.97 -21.40
N SER A 224 -7.37 -3.78 -22.63
CA SER A 224 -5.96 -3.94 -23.01
C SER A 224 -5.03 -2.83 -22.48
N VAL A 225 -5.56 -1.92 -21.66
CA VAL A 225 -4.82 -0.81 -21.06
C VAL A 225 -3.99 -1.33 -19.89
N ILE A 226 -2.69 -1.09 -19.94
CA ILE A 226 -1.74 -1.50 -18.90
C ILE A 226 -1.61 -0.34 -17.90
N GLU A 227 -1.90 -0.61 -16.64
CA GLU A 227 -1.69 0.31 -15.51
C GLU A 227 -0.19 0.43 -15.21
N GLN A 228 0.34 1.65 -15.14
CA GLN A 228 1.79 1.90 -15.05
C GLN A 228 2.19 2.99 -14.04
N PHE A 229 1.29 3.40 -13.14
CA PHE A 229 1.54 4.50 -12.19
C PHE A 229 2.54 4.08 -11.09
N ASN A 230 3.84 4.32 -11.30
CA ASN A 230 4.86 3.87 -10.34
C ASN A 230 6.19 4.68 -10.23
N SER A 231 6.41 5.76 -10.98
CA SER A 231 7.65 6.57 -10.78
C SER A 231 7.47 7.49 -9.55
N PRO A 232 8.52 7.78 -8.73
CA PRO A 232 8.41 8.36 -7.38
C PRO A 232 7.99 9.83 -7.42
N TYR A 233 6.71 10.08 -7.66
CA TYR A 233 6.16 11.43 -7.80
C TYR A 233 5.64 12.00 -6.48
N LEU A 234 5.27 11.11 -5.56
CA LEU A 234 4.45 11.45 -4.41
C LEU A 234 5.26 11.70 -3.12
N ASP A 235 6.47 11.17 -3.01
CA ASP A 235 7.29 11.26 -1.77
C ASP A 235 7.63 12.71 -1.38
N SER A 236 7.61 13.67 -2.30
CA SER A 236 7.85 15.09 -1.98
C SER A 236 6.59 15.87 -1.58
N TRP A 237 5.42 15.26 -1.61
CA TRP A 237 4.16 15.93 -1.26
C TRP A 237 4.12 16.32 0.22
N ASN A 238 3.63 17.53 0.48
CA ASN A 238 3.39 18.00 1.84
C ASN A 238 2.04 17.48 2.32
N MET A 239 2.07 16.48 3.22
CA MET A 239 0.86 15.82 3.75
C MET A 239 0.43 16.35 5.13
N SER A 240 1.09 17.39 5.65
CA SER A 240 0.86 17.88 7.03
C SER A 240 -0.55 18.42 7.33
N SER A 241 -1.38 18.63 6.31
CA SER A 241 -2.80 19.01 6.45
C SER A 241 -3.77 17.85 6.18
N ALA A 242 -3.29 16.72 5.67
CA ALA A 242 -4.13 15.58 5.30
C ALA A 242 -4.82 14.99 6.54
N THR A 243 -6.13 14.77 6.43
CA THR A 243 -6.94 14.11 7.45
C THR A 243 -7.56 12.81 6.93
N ASN A 244 -7.74 12.68 5.61
CA ASN A 244 -8.37 11.50 5.00
C ASN A 244 -7.58 11.04 3.77
N LEU A 245 -7.05 9.82 3.83
CA LEU A 245 -6.34 9.13 2.73
C LEU A 245 -7.08 7.86 2.26
N SER A 246 -8.34 7.67 2.64
CA SER A 246 -9.05 6.42 2.36
C SER A 246 -9.18 6.16 0.87
N TYR A 247 -9.00 4.91 0.46
CA TYR A 247 -9.04 4.44 -0.93
C TYR A 247 -8.04 5.08 -1.89
N MET A 248 -7.17 6.01 -1.46
CA MET A 248 -6.40 6.92 -2.32
C MET A 248 -5.63 6.20 -3.44
N LEU A 249 -5.01 5.05 -3.17
CA LEU A 249 -4.20 4.29 -4.13
C LEU A 249 -4.78 2.91 -4.45
N GLY A 250 -5.98 2.61 -3.96
CA GLY A 250 -6.59 1.29 -4.07
C GLY A 250 -6.57 0.75 -5.52
N ASN A 251 -6.18 -0.51 -5.67
CA ASN A 251 -6.09 -1.24 -6.93
C ASN A 251 -5.10 -0.66 -7.96
N ARG A 252 -4.16 0.21 -7.56
CA ARG A 252 -2.97 0.53 -8.37
C ARG A 252 -1.97 -0.62 -8.28
N THR A 253 -2.21 -1.66 -9.07
CA THR A 253 -1.55 -2.97 -8.94
C THR A 253 -0.02 -2.93 -9.08
N VAL A 254 0.55 -1.98 -9.84
CA VAL A 254 2.00 -1.84 -9.99
C VAL A 254 2.63 -0.80 -9.05
N PHE A 255 1.82 -0.10 -8.24
CA PHE A 255 2.30 0.95 -7.35
C PHE A 255 3.20 0.38 -6.24
N ASN A 256 4.40 0.94 -6.13
CA ASN A 256 5.44 0.57 -5.17
C ASN A 256 6.39 1.75 -4.89
N GLN A 257 5.87 2.99 -4.92
CA GLN A 257 6.65 4.21 -4.64
C GLN A 257 6.88 4.39 -3.14
N THR A 258 8.03 4.96 -2.74
CA THR A 258 8.25 5.40 -1.36
C THR A 258 7.29 6.53 -1.01
N LEU A 259 6.79 6.50 0.24
CA LEU A 259 5.93 7.52 0.85
C LEU A 259 6.38 7.81 2.30
N ASN A 260 7.57 7.37 2.69
CA ASN A 260 8.02 7.35 4.09
C ASN A 260 8.41 8.75 4.62
N SER A 261 8.40 9.76 3.75
CA SER A 261 8.61 11.17 4.08
C SER A 261 7.31 11.89 4.49
N TRP A 262 6.14 11.28 4.26
CA TRP A 262 4.85 11.93 4.51
C TRP A 262 4.60 12.17 6.00
N ASP A 263 4.23 13.41 6.33
CA ASP A 263 3.64 13.73 7.63
C ASP A 263 2.16 13.33 7.63
N VAL A 264 1.85 12.21 8.26
CA VAL A 264 0.48 11.68 8.40
C VAL A 264 -0.09 11.87 9.82
N SER A 265 0.52 12.74 10.65
CA SER A 265 0.17 12.91 12.07
C SER A 265 -1.27 13.36 12.34
N LYS A 266 -1.96 13.90 11.32
CA LYS A 266 -3.37 14.34 11.39
C LYS A 266 -4.35 13.40 10.67
N VAL A 267 -3.86 12.37 10.00
CA VAL A 267 -4.71 11.44 9.24
C VAL A 267 -5.47 10.55 10.23
N THR A 268 -6.80 10.53 10.08
CA THR A 268 -7.70 9.72 10.90
C THR A 268 -8.22 8.48 10.16
N ASP A 269 -8.23 8.51 8.83
CA ASP A 269 -8.75 7.42 7.98
C ASP A 269 -7.76 7.06 6.87
N MET A 270 -7.29 5.81 6.88
CA MET A 270 -6.47 5.17 5.85
C MET A 270 -7.12 3.87 5.33
N SER A 271 -8.43 3.70 5.54
CA SER A 271 -9.15 2.53 5.06
C SER A 271 -8.96 2.35 3.56
N TRP A 272 -8.73 1.11 3.13
CA TRP A 272 -8.50 0.75 1.72
C TRP A 272 -7.33 1.47 1.00
N MET A 273 -6.49 2.25 1.68
CA MET A 273 -5.50 3.12 1.04
C MET A 273 -4.62 2.39 0.01
N PHE A 274 -4.10 1.21 0.34
CA PHE A 274 -3.30 0.36 -0.55
C PHE A 274 -4.01 -0.94 -0.97
N GLY A 275 -5.30 -1.10 -0.67
CA GLY A 275 -6.01 -2.34 -0.95
C GLY A 275 -5.87 -2.73 -2.42
N GLN A 276 -5.42 -3.96 -2.70
CA GLN A 276 -5.13 -4.52 -4.02
C GLN A 276 -3.94 -3.87 -4.78
N CYS A 277 -3.07 -3.10 -4.12
CA CYS A 277 -1.77 -2.70 -4.68
C CYS A 277 -0.78 -3.87 -4.71
N LEU A 278 -0.96 -4.81 -5.64
CA LEU A 278 -0.27 -6.12 -5.67
C LEU A 278 1.27 -6.07 -5.56
N SER A 279 1.90 -4.98 -5.98
CA SER A 279 3.37 -4.81 -5.98
C SER A 279 3.90 -4.03 -4.77
N PHE A 280 3.05 -3.50 -3.90
CA PHE A 280 3.45 -2.57 -2.85
C PHE A 280 4.20 -3.27 -1.71
N ASN A 281 5.43 -2.83 -1.45
CA ASN A 281 6.28 -3.34 -0.36
C ASN A 281 7.29 -2.27 0.13
N GLN A 282 6.85 -1.01 0.24
CA GLN A 282 7.69 0.09 0.72
C GLN A 282 7.54 0.32 2.21
N ARG A 283 8.62 0.83 2.82
CA ARG A 283 8.67 1.18 4.24
C ARG A 283 7.72 2.34 4.56
N LEU A 284 7.08 2.25 5.72
CA LEU A 284 6.14 3.24 6.27
C LEU A 284 6.40 3.50 7.77
N ASP A 285 7.62 3.22 8.23
CA ASP A 285 7.98 3.22 9.65
C ASP A 285 8.23 4.61 10.23
N ASN A 286 8.29 5.66 9.40
CA ASN A 286 8.38 7.06 9.85
C ASN A 286 7.02 7.71 10.11
N TRP A 287 5.93 7.04 9.75
CA TRP A 287 4.59 7.60 9.88
C TRP A 287 4.17 7.73 11.35
N ASP A 288 3.82 8.94 11.76
CA ASP A 288 3.12 9.16 13.02
C ASP A 288 1.63 8.85 12.84
N THR A 289 1.22 7.67 13.29
CA THR A 289 -0.17 7.20 13.21
C THR A 289 -0.98 7.49 14.48
N SER A 290 -0.51 8.36 15.38
CA SER A 290 -1.18 8.61 16.67
C SER A 290 -2.58 9.24 16.58
N SER A 291 -2.99 9.70 15.39
CA SER A 291 -4.34 10.17 15.08
C SER A 291 -5.21 9.17 14.32
N LEU A 292 -4.66 8.04 13.88
CA LEU A 292 -5.36 7.07 13.04
C LEU A 292 -6.49 6.37 13.82
N GLU A 293 -7.70 6.36 13.26
CA GLU A 293 -8.91 5.77 13.84
C GLU A 293 -9.41 4.56 13.03
N ASP A 294 -9.28 4.61 11.70
CA ASP A 294 -9.68 3.52 10.81
C ASP A 294 -8.58 3.15 9.79
N MET A 295 -8.28 1.86 9.70
CA MET A 295 -7.33 1.27 8.76
C MET A 295 -7.84 -0.04 8.14
N HIS A 296 -9.15 -0.31 8.16
CA HIS A 296 -9.69 -1.53 7.57
C HIS A 296 -9.28 -1.66 6.10
N PHE A 297 -8.96 -2.87 5.67
CA PHE A 297 -8.50 -3.19 4.31
C PHE A 297 -7.23 -2.47 3.83
N MET A 298 -6.47 -1.81 4.69
CA MET A 298 -5.33 -0.98 4.27
C MET A 298 -4.31 -1.73 3.40
N PHE A 299 -3.96 -2.99 3.73
CA PHE A 299 -3.10 -3.86 2.93
C PHE A 299 -3.83 -5.09 2.37
N HIS A 300 -5.15 -4.98 2.15
CA HIS A 300 -5.95 -6.08 1.65
C HIS A 300 -5.44 -6.59 0.29
N MET A 301 -5.20 -7.89 0.19
CA MET A 301 -4.76 -8.59 -1.03
C MET A 301 -3.47 -8.02 -1.62
N ILE A 302 -2.44 -7.80 -0.79
CA ILE A 302 -1.08 -7.44 -1.23
C ILE A 302 -0.10 -8.58 -0.90
N PRO A 303 0.08 -9.58 -1.80
CA PRO A 303 0.81 -10.81 -1.47
C PRO A 303 2.27 -10.59 -1.04
N VAL A 304 2.90 -9.54 -1.55
CA VAL A 304 4.34 -9.25 -1.36
C VAL A 304 4.64 -8.35 -0.16
N PHE A 305 3.64 -7.77 0.49
CA PHE A 305 3.85 -6.81 1.57
C PHE A 305 4.48 -7.48 2.80
N ASN A 306 5.61 -6.97 3.27
CA ASN A 306 6.33 -7.50 4.44
C ASN A 306 7.24 -6.45 5.10
N GLN A 307 6.75 -5.23 5.31
CA GLN A 307 7.50 -4.15 5.95
C GLN A 307 7.12 -3.98 7.43
N PRO A 308 8.07 -3.61 8.31
CA PRO A 308 7.77 -3.37 9.72
C PRO A 308 6.83 -2.17 9.88
N LEU A 309 5.88 -2.28 10.81
CA LEU A 309 4.84 -1.28 11.08
C LEU A 309 4.87 -0.87 12.56
N ASN A 310 5.85 -0.02 12.91
CA ASN A 310 6.03 0.54 14.26
C ASN A 310 5.03 1.66 14.54
N TRP A 311 3.74 1.35 14.41
CA TRP A 311 2.66 2.33 14.44
C TRP A 311 2.03 2.43 15.82
N ASN A 312 1.56 3.64 16.14
CA ASN A 312 0.68 3.88 17.28
C ASN A 312 -0.76 3.58 16.87
N THR A 313 -1.35 2.54 17.44
CA THR A 313 -2.74 2.13 17.15
C THR A 313 -3.72 2.46 18.28
N SER A 314 -3.33 3.29 19.26
CA SER A 314 -4.13 3.56 20.48
C SER A 314 -5.46 4.28 20.25
N LYS A 315 -5.72 4.77 19.03
CA LYS A 315 -7.01 5.34 18.60
C LYS A 315 -7.75 4.47 17.58
N VAL A 316 -7.10 3.45 17.02
CA VAL A 316 -7.70 2.62 15.98
C VAL A 316 -8.83 1.78 16.57
N THR A 317 -10.01 1.83 15.94
CA THR A 317 -11.18 1.03 16.33
C THR A 317 -11.46 -0.11 15.36
N ASN A 318 -11.01 0.00 14.11
CA ASN A 318 -11.32 -0.96 13.04
C ASN A 318 -10.05 -1.43 12.32
N MET A 319 -9.77 -2.74 12.44
CA MET A 319 -8.63 -3.42 11.80
C MET A 319 -9.10 -4.62 10.96
N ALA A 320 -10.37 -4.63 10.53
CA ALA A 320 -10.89 -5.70 9.67
C ALA A 320 -10.06 -5.78 8.37
N HIS A 321 -9.71 -6.99 7.96
CA HIS A 321 -9.02 -7.28 6.70
C HIS A 321 -7.64 -6.61 6.46
N VAL A 322 -7.00 -5.99 7.46
CA VAL A 322 -5.75 -5.21 7.28
C VAL A 322 -4.69 -5.98 6.48
N PHE A 323 -4.44 -7.25 6.79
CA PHE A 323 -3.45 -8.11 6.11
C PHE A 323 -4.07 -9.31 5.39
N HIS A 324 -5.38 -9.25 5.09
CA HIS A 324 -6.07 -10.34 4.39
C HIS A 324 -5.39 -10.61 3.04
N GLY A 325 -4.86 -11.82 2.82
CA GLY A 325 -4.17 -12.19 1.58
C GLY A 325 -2.72 -11.70 1.46
N CYS A 326 -2.14 -11.11 2.51
CA CYS A 326 -0.71 -10.77 2.56
C CYS A 326 0.14 -12.02 2.84
N THR A 327 0.35 -12.86 1.83
CA THR A 327 0.99 -14.18 2.00
C THR A 327 2.45 -14.11 2.47
N THR A 328 3.16 -13.02 2.26
CA THR A 328 4.56 -12.83 2.70
C THR A 328 4.69 -12.16 4.07
N PHE A 329 3.61 -11.56 4.59
CA PHE A 329 3.68 -10.74 5.80
C PHE A 329 4.03 -11.57 7.04
N ASN A 330 5.12 -11.23 7.73
CA ASN A 330 5.57 -11.91 8.94
C ASN A 330 6.28 -10.97 9.94
N GLN A 331 5.87 -9.71 9.98
CA GLN A 331 6.43 -8.73 10.90
C GLN A 331 5.74 -8.79 12.27
N SER A 332 6.45 -8.43 13.33
CA SER A 332 5.85 -8.37 14.67
C SER A 332 4.78 -7.28 14.75
N LEU A 333 3.70 -7.60 15.46
CA LEU A 333 2.59 -6.70 15.80
C LEU A 333 2.48 -6.49 17.32
N ASP A 334 3.55 -6.77 18.08
CA ASP A 334 3.56 -6.71 19.54
C ASP A 334 3.31 -5.31 20.11
N ASN A 335 3.71 -4.28 19.36
CA ASN A 335 3.58 -2.87 19.77
C ASN A 335 2.18 -2.29 19.50
N TRP A 336 1.28 -3.04 18.86
CA TRP A 336 -0.06 -2.55 18.56
C TRP A 336 -0.94 -2.57 19.80
N ASP A 337 -1.44 -1.39 20.18
CA ASP A 337 -2.48 -1.23 21.18
C ASP A 337 -3.83 -1.67 20.61
N MET A 338 -4.38 -2.74 21.19
CA MET A 338 -5.65 -3.34 20.79
C MET A 338 -6.83 -2.94 21.68
N THR A 339 -6.61 -2.05 22.67
CA THR A 339 -7.60 -1.77 23.73
C THR A 339 -8.91 -1.17 23.21
N LYS A 340 -8.88 -0.45 22.09
CA LYS A 340 -10.07 0.17 21.46
C LYS A 340 -10.56 -0.56 20.21
N VAL A 341 -9.85 -1.58 19.75
CA VAL A 341 -10.17 -2.27 18.50
C VAL A 341 -11.41 -3.14 18.71
N THR A 342 -12.47 -2.84 17.95
CA THR A 342 -13.74 -3.59 17.99
C THR A 342 -13.81 -4.66 16.90
N ARG A 343 -13.07 -4.50 15.80
CA ARG A 343 -13.08 -5.43 14.65
C ARG A 343 -11.67 -5.83 14.23
N ILE A 344 -11.42 -7.14 14.18
CA ILE A 344 -10.22 -7.78 13.59
C ILE A 344 -10.62 -8.91 12.63
N ASP A 345 -11.88 -8.99 12.22
CA ASP A 345 -12.35 -10.04 11.34
C ASP A 345 -11.54 -10.07 10.03
N GLN A 346 -11.19 -11.29 9.64
CA GLN A 346 -10.38 -11.59 8.45
C GLN A 346 -8.99 -10.92 8.42
N MET A 347 -8.52 -10.31 9.52
CA MET A 347 -7.30 -9.51 9.55
C MET A 347 -6.06 -10.23 9.00
N LEU A 348 -5.85 -11.51 9.34
CA LEU A 348 -4.75 -12.34 8.85
C LEU A 348 -5.25 -13.52 8.01
N ASN A 349 -6.47 -13.43 7.45
CA ASN A 349 -6.96 -14.51 6.60
C ASN A 349 -6.02 -14.69 5.38
N ILE A 350 -5.65 -15.93 5.05
CA ILE A 350 -4.72 -16.25 3.95
C ILE A 350 -3.32 -15.59 4.10
N ALA A 351 -2.98 -15.01 5.27
CA ALA A 351 -1.63 -14.52 5.55
C ALA A 351 -0.72 -15.70 5.94
N SER A 352 -0.45 -16.59 4.98
CA SER A 352 0.22 -17.87 5.19
C SER A 352 1.69 -17.78 5.64
N GLY A 353 2.33 -16.61 5.47
CA GLY A 353 3.65 -16.31 6.00
C GLY A 353 3.65 -15.85 7.45
N PHE A 354 2.50 -15.44 8.01
CA PHE A 354 2.43 -14.83 9.34
C PHE A 354 2.61 -15.86 10.45
N ASN A 355 3.75 -15.83 11.13
CA ASN A 355 4.10 -16.74 12.20
C ASN A 355 4.72 -15.99 13.39
N GLN A 356 4.01 -14.99 13.91
CA GLN A 356 4.34 -14.27 15.14
C GLN A 356 3.24 -14.49 16.18
N SER A 357 3.58 -14.51 17.47
CA SER A 357 2.56 -14.59 18.51
C SER A 357 1.76 -13.28 18.61
N LEU A 358 0.48 -13.39 18.97
CA LEU A 358 -0.43 -12.28 19.23
C LEU A 358 -0.87 -12.23 20.70
N GLY A 359 -0.18 -12.98 21.58
CA GLY A 359 -0.59 -13.18 22.97
C GLY A 359 -0.58 -11.90 23.82
N ASN A 360 0.15 -10.87 23.40
CA ASN A 360 0.24 -9.60 24.11
C ASN A 360 -0.97 -8.66 23.88
N TRP A 361 -1.84 -8.99 22.92
CA TRP A 361 -2.98 -8.13 22.57
C TRP A 361 -4.02 -8.05 23.68
N ASN A 362 -4.42 -6.82 24.02
CA ASN A 362 -5.53 -6.57 24.93
C ASN A 362 -6.85 -6.43 24.16
N LEU A 363 -7.62 -7.52 24.08
CA LEU A 363 -8.84 -7.62 23.27
C LEU A 363 -10.11 -7.25 24.05
N VAL A 364 -10.04 -6.24 24.92
CA VAL A 364 -11.16 -5.87 25.80
C VAL A 364 -12.39 -5.33 25.06
N SER A 365 -12.18 -4.59 23.96
CA SER A 365 -13.25 -3.97 23.17
C SER A 365 -13.71 -4.82 21.99
N LEU A 366 -13.12 -6.02 21.80
CA LEU A 366 -13.34 -6.80 20.59
C LEU A 366 -14.77 -7.33 20.52
N THR A 367 -15.45 -7.06 19.40
CA THR A 367 -16.82 -7.55 19.13
C THR A 367 -16.88 -8.47 17.91
N ASN A 368 -15.95 -8.36 16.95
CA ASN A 368 -15.91 -9.22 15.78
C ASN A 368 -14.47 -9.66 15.44
N GLY A 369 -14.20 -10.96 15.57
CA GLY A 369 -12.92 -11.59 15.19
C GLY A 369 -13.07 -12.64 14.10
N ASN A 370 -14.18 -12.66 13.38
CA ASN A 370 -14.52 -13.78 12.50
C ASN A 370 -13.47 -13.98 11.40
N GLY A 371 -12.87 -15.17 11.35
CA GLY A 371 -11.84 -15.52 10.40
C GLY A 371 -10.50 -14.80 10.57
N ALA A 372 -10.28 -14.13 11.71
CA ALA A 372 -9.06 -13.33 11.94
C ALA A 372 -7.77 -14.13 11.73
N LEU A 373 -7.78 -15.45 11.99
CA LEU A 373 -6.61 -16.33 11.89
C LEU A 373 -6.76 -17.44 10.82
N THR A 374 -7.83 -17.44 10.04
CA THR A 374 -8.13 -18.49 9.05
C THR A 374 -7.00 -18.59 8.04
N LEU A 375 -6.46 -19.79 7.80
CA LEU A 375 -5.37 -20.01 6.83
C LEU A 375 -4.12 -19.12 7.05
N SER A 376 -3.89 -18.65 8.30
CA SER A 376 -2.66 -17.96 8.69
C SER A 376 -1.49 -18.94 8.86
N GLY A 377 -0.25 -18.42 8.84
CA GLY A 377 0.99 -19.18 9.01
C GLY A 377 1.34 -19.56 10.45
N LEU A 378 0.43 -19.35 11.42
CA LEU A 378 0.71 -19.56 12.83
C LEU A 378 1.08 -21.02 13.11
N ASN A 379 2.33 -21.24 13.49
CA ASN A 379 2.78 -22.55 13.90
C ASN A 379 2.26 -22.91 15.30
N CYS A 380 2.52 -24.16 15.70
CA CYS A 380 2.06 -24.71 16.97
C CYS A 380 2.45 -23.85 18.18
N GLU A 381 3.69 -23.35 18.21
CA GLU A 381 4.22 -22.56 19.33
C GLU A 381 3.57 -21.17 19.41
N ASN A 382 3.50 -20.46 18.29
CA ASN A 382 2.97 -19.10 18.27
C ASN A 382 1.46 -19.08 18.48
N TYR A 383 0.72 -20.05 17.92
CA TYR A 383 -0.70 -20.19 18.20
C TYR A 383 -0.96 -20.50 19.68
N SER A 384 -0.13 -21.37 20.30
CA SER A 384 -0.21 -21.65 21.73
C SER A 384 0.00 -20.40 22.57
N LYS A 385 1.06 -19.63 22.30
CA LYS A 385 1.33 -18.36 23.00
C LYS A 385 0.19 -17.35 22.82
N THR A 386 -0.40 -17.28 21.63
CA THR A 386 -1.57 -16.45 21.34
C THR A 386 -2.76 -16.83 22.22
N LEU A 387 -3.16 -18.10 22.23
CA LEU A 387 -4.26 -18.59 23.08
C LEU A 387 -4.00 -18.36 24.57
N MET A 388 -2.77 -18.64 25.03
CA MET A 388 -2.37 -18.44 26.43
C MET A 388 -2.45 -16.97 26.84
N GLY A 389 -1.95 -16.06 26.01
CA GLY A 389 -1.98 -14.63 26.28
C GLY A 389 -3.39 -14.09 26.38
N TRP A 390 -4.24 -14.42 25.40
CA TRP A 390 -5.66 -14.02 25.41
C TRP A 390 -6.43 -14.59 26.61
N ALA A 391 -6.19 -15.85 26.98
CA ALA A 391 -6.85 -16.47 28.13
C ALA A 391 -6.38 -15.90 29.47
N ASN A 392 -5.10 -15.54 29.59
CA ASN A 392 -4.52 -15.01 30.84
C ASN A 392 -4.89 -13.55 31.08
N ASN A 393 -5.29 -12.81 30.05
CA ASN A 393 -5.80 -11.45 30.21
C ASN A 393 -7.27 -11.51 30.71
N PRO A 394 -7.56 -11.06 31.95
CA PRO A 394 -8.91 -11.12 32.50
C PRO A 394 -9.90 -10.26 31.70
N ASN A 395 -9.42 -9.19 31.06
CA ASN A 395 -10.22 -8.24 30.30
C ASN A 395 -10.54 -8.69 28.87
N THR A 396 -9.96 -9.78 28.38
CA THR A 396 -10.30 -10.32 27.05
C THR A 396 -11.81 -10.47 26.90
N ALA A 397 -12.38 -9.90 25.83
CA ALA A 397 -13.82 -9.84 25.59
C ALA A 397 -14.52 -11.20 25.66
N ASN A 398 -15.83 -11.20 25.91
CA ASN A 398 -16.67 -12.39 25.88
C ASN A 398 -17.37 -12.51 24.52
N ASN A 399 -17.85 -13.71 24.19
CA ASN A 399 -18.72 -13.98 23.04
C ASN A 399 -18.13 -13.59 21.66
N VAL A 400 -16.81 -13.68 21.50
CA VAL A 400 -16.13 -13.40 20.23
C VAL A 400 -16.07 -14.66 19.36
N SER A 401 -16.49 -14.57 18.10
CA SER A 401 -16.27 -15.65 17.13
C SER A 401 -14.98 -15.44 16.35
N LEU A 402 -14.08 -16.42 16.36
CA LEU A 402 -12.98 -16.52 15.38
C LEU A 402 -13.39 -17.34 14.14
N GLY A 403 -14.54 -18.00 14.18
CA GLY A 403 -14.97 -18.90 13.12
C GLY A 403 -14.04 -20.12 12.97
N SER A 404 -13.83 -20.54 11.71
CA SER A 404 -12.95 -21.66 11.39
C SER A 404 -11.48 -21.25 11.38
N VAL A 405 -10.71 -21.86 12.25
CA VAL A 405 -9.24 -21.83 12.29
C VAL A 405 -8.65 -23.18 11.90
N GLN A 406 -9.36 -23.91 11.03
CA GLN A 406 -9.01 -25.26 10.61
C GLN A 406 -7.55 -25.36 10.16
N GLY A 407 -6.82 -26.32 10.74
CA GLY A 407 -5.42 -26.59 10.44
C GLY A 407 -4.44 -26.01 11.44
N LEU A 408 -4.84 -25.01 12.24
CA LEU A 408 -4.01 -24.55 13.36
C LEU A 408 -3.92 -25.63 14.44
N LYS A 409 -2.74 -25.73 15.05
CA LYS A 409 -2.46 -26.68 16.13
C LYS A 409 -1.93 -25.94 17.34
N TYR A 410 -2.24 -26.41 18.54
CA TYR A 410 -1.71 -25.84 19.79
C TYR A 410 -1.11 -26.93 20.67
N ALA A 411 -0.18 -26.57 21.55
CA ALA A 411 0.46 -27.47 22.49
C ALA A 411 -0.56 -27.96 23.52
N SER A 412 -0.35 -29.17 24.04
CA SER A 412 -1.21 -29.74 25.09
C SER A 412 -1.31 -28.86 26.36
N ASN A 413 -0.29 -28.05 26.67
CA ASN A 413 -0.33 -27.12 27.81
C ASN A 413 -1.14 -25.84 27.54
N ALA A 414 -1.56 -25.59 26.30
CA ALA A 414 -2.48 -24.51 25.94
C ALA A 414 -3.95 -24.95 25.94
N SER A 415 -4.25 -26.25 26.12
CA SER A 415 -5.63 -26.77 26.16
C SER A 415 -6.49 -26.08 27.20
N ASP A 416 -6.04 -26.02 28.46
CA ASP A 416 -6.78 -25.33 29.53
C ASP A 416 -6.99 -23.84 29.24
N LYS A 417 -6.06 -23.22 28.51
CA LYS A 417 -6.16 -21.80 28.11
C LYS A 417 -7.17 -21.59 27.00
N ARG A 418 -7.21 -22.50 26.04
CA ARG A 418 -8.26 -22.54 25.02
C ARG A 418 -9.63 -22.71 25.66
N ASP A 419 -9.76 -23.61 26.64
CA ASP A 419 -11.03 -23.87 27.34
C ASP A 419 -11.52 -22.63 28.13
N ILE A 420 -10.62 -21.83 28.70
CA ILE A 420 -10.99 -20.53 29.30
C ILE A 420 -11.65 -19.62 28.27
N LEU A 421 -11.13 -19.53 27.04
CA LEU A 421 -11.73 -18.72 25.98
C LEU A 421 -13.10 -19.27 25.55
N ILE A 422 -13.22 -20.59 25.38
CA ILE A 422 -14.52 -21.23 25.06
C ILE A 422 -15.55 -20.97 26.17
N ASN A 423 -15.15 -21.04 27.44
CA ASN A 423 -16.02 -20.73 28.58
C ASN A 423 -16.40 -19.24 28.65
N LYS A 424 -15.62 -18.34 28.06
CA LYS A 424 -15.98 -16.93 27.81
C LYS A 424 -16.94 -16.76 26.62
N GLY A 425 -17.42 -17.84 26.02
CA GLY A 425 -18.31 -17.84 24.86
C GLY A 425 -17.59 -17.69 23.52
N TRP A 426 -16.27 -17.89 23.46
CA TRP A 426 -15.56 -17.80 22.18
C TRP A 426 -15.91 -18.97 21.26
N LEU A 427 -16.08 -18.68 19.97
CA LEU A 427 -16.23 -19.72 18.94
C LEU A 427 -14.91 -19.91 18.20
N ILE A 428 -14.25 -21.03 18.46
CA ILE A 428 -12.98 -21.44 17.83
C ILE A 428 -13.21 -22.85 17.25
N ILE A 429 -13.23 -22.97 15.92
CA ILE A 429 -13.58 -24.23 15.22
C ILE A 429 -12.38 -24.75 14.42
N GLY A 430 -12.08 -26.04 14.56
CA GLY A 430 -11.18 -26.76 13.65
C GLY A 430 -9.69 -26.72 14.01
N ASP A 431 -9.30 -26.03 15.08
CA ASP A 431 -8.00 -26.22 15.69
C ASP A 431 -7.96 -27.50 16.53
N ALA A 432 -6.77 -28.04 16.78
CA ALA A 432 -6.59 -29.27 17.54
C ALA A 432 -5.28 -29.28 18.34
N PRO A 433 -5.20 -30.07 19.42
CA PRO A 433 -3.91 -30.34 20.07
C PRO A 433 -2.91 -30.94 19.08
N GLY A 434 -1.68 -30.46 19.13
CA GLY A 434 -0.57 -30.94 18.30
C GLY A 434 0.73 -31.02 19.09
N SER A 435 1.67 -31.79 18.56
CA SER A 435 3.02 -31.82 19.10
C SER A 435 3.77 -30.56 18.66
N CYS A 436 4.00 -29.64 19.59
CA CYS A 436 4.85 -28.46 19.33
C CYS A 436 6.35 -28.80 19.43
N LEU A 437 6.74 -30.09 19.35
CA LEU A 437 8.13 -30.49 19.23
C LEU A 437 8.68 -30.01 17.87
N LEU A 438 9.52 -28.99 17.90
CA LEU A 438 10.45 -28.72 16.81
C LEU A 438 11.73 -29.51 17.05
N SER A 439 12.28 -30.12 15.99
CA SER A 439 13.69 -30.49 15.97
C SER A 439 14.49 -29.22 16.26
N SER A 440 15.30 -29.26 17.32
CA SER A 440 16.12 -28.18 17.89
C SER A 440 15.36 -26.94 18.36
N SER A 441 14.84 -26.99 19.60
CA SER A 441 14.69 -25.80 20.43
C SER A 441 16.07 -25.27 20.81
N ASP A 442 16.54 -24.21 20.16
CA ASP A 442 17.66 -23.42 20.67
C ASP A 442 17.15 -22.61 21.88
N VAL A 443 17.32 -23.17 23.07
CA VAL A 443 17.19 -22.43 24.32
C VAL A 443 18.30 -21.36 24.31
N LYS A 444 17.92 -20.08 24.25
CA LYS A 444 18.85 -18.96 24.50
C LYS A 444 19.42 -19.12 25.91
N LEU A 445 20.64 -19.64 26.01
CA LEU A 445 21.41 -19.65 27.24
C LEU A 445 21.83 -18.22 27.60
N ASN A 446 21.67 -17.85 28.87
CA ASN A 446 22.25 -16.62 29.45
C ASN A 446 23.80 -16.65 29.51
N LYS A 447 24.44 -17.70 28.97
CA LYS A 447 25.89 -17.83 28.78
C LYS A 447 26.16 -18.53 27.44
N LYS A 448 26.95 -17.91 26.57
CA LYS A 448 27.22 -18.45 25.22
C LYS A 448 27.97 -19.79 25.31
N LEU A 449 27.32 -20.89 24.93
CA LEU A 449 27.94 -22.20 24.78
C LEU A 449 29.15 -22.11 23.84
N SER A 450 30.31 -22.62 24.27
CA SER A 450 31.54 -22.65 23.48
C SER A 450 32.10 -24.07 23.41
N LEU A 451 32.55 -24.49 22.23
CA LEU A 451 33.29 -25.74 22.02
C LEU A 451 34.71 -25.38 21.58
N TYR A 452 35.73 -25.83 22.31
CA TYR A 452 37.11 -25.50 22.00
C TYR A 452 38.06 -26.69 22.27
N PRO A 453 39.12 -26.88 21.47
CA PRO A 453 39.37 -26.20 20.21
C PRO A 453 38.35 -26.59 19.13
N ASN A 454 37.95 -25.62 18.31
CA ASN A 454 37.12 -25.84 17.13
C ASN A 454 37.73 -25.03 15.97
N PRO A 455 38.46 -25.65 15.02
CA PRO A 455 38.50 -27.10 14.76
C PRO A 455 39.23 -27.96 15.80
N ALA A 456 38.67 -29.14 16.09
CA ALA A 456 39.14 -30.11 17.07
C ALA A 456 40.11 -31.14 16.47
N VAL A 457 41.10 -31.59 17.26
CA VAL A 457 42.03 -32.67 16.88
C VAL A 457 41.67 -33.95 17.60
N ASP A 458 41.91 -34.05 18.90
CA ASP A 458 41.62 -35.27 19.65
C ASP A 458 40.48 -35.10 20.64
N ASP A 459 40.36 -33.93 21.25
CA ASP A 459 39.38 -33.65 22.29
C ASP A 459 38.69 -32.29 22.06
N ILE A 460 37.50 -32.16 22.64
CA ILE A 460 36.70 -30.93 22.68
C ILE A 460 36.32 -30.66 24.14
N HIS A 461 36.60 -29.46 24.60
CA HIS A 461 36.12 -28.92 25.86
C HIS A 461 34.79 -28.19 25.64
N VAL A 462 33.85 -28.43 26.55
CA VAL A 462 32.56 -27.74 26.57
C VAL A 462 32.59 -26.64 27.62
N GLU A 463 32.43 -25.37 27.21
CA GLU A 463 32.27 -24.24 28.12
C GLU A 463 30.84 -23.72 28.13
N GLY A 464 30.39 -23.23 29.29
CA GLY A 464 29.08 -22.57 29.43
C GLY A 464 27.91 -23.51 29.74
N LEU A 465 28.18 -24.81 29.91
CA LEU A 465 27.24 -25.81 30.41
C LEU A 465 27.86 -26.57 31.58
N SER A 466 27.03 -27.04 32.50
CA SER A 466 27.39 -27.95 33.59
C SER A 466 26.47 -29.17 33.58
N ASP A 467 26.87 -30.26 34.24
CA ASP A 467 26.05 -31.47 34.46
C ASP A 467 25.64 -32.24 33.18
N ILE A 468 26.48 -32.21 32.14
CA ILE A 468 26.27 -32.98 30.91
C ILE A 468 26.29 -34.48 31.25
N LYS A 469 25.17 -35.18 30.99
CA LYS A 469 25.02 -36.60 31.32
C LYS A 469 25.55 -37.50 30.21
N SER A 470 25.29 -37.14 28.96
CA SER A 470 25.78 -37.86 27.79
C SER A 470 25.87 -36.94 26.58
N TYR A 471 26.51 -37.41 25.51
CA TYR A 471 26.60 -36.72 24.24
C TYR A 471 26.34 -37.66 23.07
N LYS A 472 25.92 -37.09 21.94
CA LYS A 472 25.76 -37.76 20.64
C LYS A 472 26.38 -36.91 19.54
N ILE A 473 27.13 -37.52 18.63
CA ILE A 473 27.79 -36.86 17.51
C ILE A 473 27.24 -37.42 16.22
N TYR A 474 26.84 -36.53 15.32
CA TYR A 474 26.28 -36.83 14.02
C TYR A 474 27.19 -36.28 12.91
N ASP A 475 27.37 -37.05 11.84
CA ASP A 475 28.04 -36.57 10.64
C ASP A 475 27.16 -35.58 9.84
N ALA A 476 27.71 -35.00 8.78
CA ALA A 476 27.03 -33.99 7.97
C ALA A 476 25.74 -34.48 7.27
N SER A 477 25.53 -35.79 7.14
CA SER A 477 24.27 -36.36 6.62
C SER A 477 23.26 -36.68 7.72
N GLY A 478 23.57 -36.39 8.99
CA GLY A 478 22.69 -36.61 10.14
C GLY A 478 22.75 -38.02 10.72
N ARG A 479 23.73 -38.85 10.34
CA ARG A 479 23.91 -40.19 10.90
C ARG A 479 24.69 -40.12 12.20
N LEU A 480 24.22 -40.84 13.23
CA LEU A 480 24.92 -40.96 14.51
C LEU A 480 26.24 -41.72 14.31
N VAL A 481 27.36 -41.10 14.68
CA VAL A 481 28.73 -41.65 14.50
C VAL A 481 29.48 -41.88 15.80
N LYS A 482 29.08 -41.24 16.91
CA LYS A 482 29.66 -41.46 18.23
C LYS A 482 28.67 -41.05 19.32
N GLU A 483 28.65 -41.77 20.44
CA GLU A 483 27.94 -41.37 21.65
C GLU A 483 28.73 -41.81 22.89
N GLY A 484 28.45 -41.19 24.03
CA GLY A 484 29.15 -41.51 25.28
C GLY A 484 28.83 -40.52 26.39
N ASN A 485 29.60 -40.61 27.48
CA ASN A 485 29.51 -39.68 28.60
C ASN A 485 30.79 -38.82 28.64
N PRO A 486 30.68 -37.51 28.84
CA PRO A 486 31.86 -36.65 28.94
C PRO A 486 32.65 -36.96 30.22
N ASN A 487 33.97 -36.81 30.16
CA ASN A 487 34.84 -36.89 31.33
C ASN A 487 35.25 -35.47 31.72
N ASN A 488 34.69 -34.92 32.81
CA ASN A 488 34.97 -33.56 33.30
C ASN A 488 34.93 -32.50 32.18
N ASP A 489 33.79 -32.42 31.47
CA ASP A 489 33.49 -31.52 30.35
C ASP A 489 34.35 -31.70 29.07
N ILE A 490 35.11 -32.80 28.98
CA ILE A 490 35.90 -33.17 27.81
C ILE A 490 35.24 -34.30 27.04
N ILE A 491 35.18 -34.15 25.72
CA ILE A 491 34.65 -35.12 24.77
C ILE A 491 35.75 -35.51 23.78
N ASN A 492 36.09 -36.80 23.78
CA ASN A 492 37.08 -37.34 22.87
C ASN A 492 36.50 -37.56 21.47
N VAL A 493 37.16 -37.02 20.45
CA VAL A 493 36.80 -37.06 19.03
C VAL A 493 37.91 -37.61 18.12
N SER A 494 39.01 -38.11 18.68
CA SER A 494 40.18 -38.62 17.92
C SER A 494 39.82 -39.71 16.90
N SER A 495 38.81 -40.53 17.21
CA SER A 495 38.32 -41.61 16.35
C SER A 495 37.49 -41.14 15.14
N LEU A 496 37.13 -39.86 15.06
CA LEU A 496 36.32 -39.33 13.97
C LEU A 496 37.18 -38.97 12.76
N PRO A 497 36.75 -39.31 11.53
CA PRO A 497 37.36 -38.78 10.31
C PRO A 497 37.33 -37.26 10.24
N LYS A 498 38.17 -36.67 9.38
CA LYS A 498 38.12 -35.23 9.11
C LYS A 498 36.77 -34.84 8.51
N GLY A 499 36.13 -33.81 9.05
CA GLY A 499 34.80 -33.41 8.57
C GLY A 499 34.05 -32.47 9.50
N ASN A 500 32.84 -32.12 9.09
CA ASN A 500 31.90 -31.31 9.86
C ASN A 500 30.96 -32.22 10.64
N TYR A 501 30.79 -31.92 11.93
CA TYR A 501 29.97 -32.71 12.83
C TYR A 501 29.00 -31.82 13.62
N MET A 502 27.84 -32.38 13.93
CA MET A 502 26.91 -31.86 14.93
C MET A 502 27.10 -32.65 16.22
N ILE A 503 27.23 -31.98 17.36
CA ILE A 503 27.24 -32.61 18.67
C ILE A 503 26.00 -32.18 19.46
N GLN A 504 25.32 -33.16 20.05
CA GLN A 504 24.24 -32.98 21.00
C GLN A 504 24.76 -33.31 22.41
N LEU A 505 24.58 -32.37 23.33
CA LEU A 505 24.94 -32.49 24.74
C LEU A 505 23.65 -32.64 25.54
N ILE A 506 23.48 -33.80 26.19
CA ILE A 506 22.25 -34.21 26.85
C ILE A 506 22.42 -34.00 28.35
N MET A 507 21.56 -33.17 28.92
CA MET A 507 21.46 -32.92 30.36
C MET A 507 20.16 -33.53 30.90
N LYS A 508 19.92 -33.43 32.22
CA LYS A 508 18.73 -34.01 32.87
C LYS A 508 17.41 -33.51 32.27
N GLU A 509 17.33 -32.23 31.92
CA GLU A 509 16.08 -31.58 31.49
C GLU A 509 16.15 -30.97 30.08
N ASN A 510 17.35 -30.81 29.51
CA ASN A 510 17.56 -30.11 28.24
C ASN A 510 18.61 -30.81 27.37
N THR A 511 18.51 -30.64 26.06
CA THR A 511 19.54 -31.06 25.09
C THR A 511 20.03 -29.84 24.30
N PHE A 512 21.34 -29.66 24.21
CA PHE A 512 21.97 -28.57 23.45
C PHE A 512 22.67 -29.10 22.21
N SER A 513 22.54 -28.42 21.08
CA SER A 513 23.21 -28.79 19.84
C SER A 513 24.25 -27.74 19.45
N SER A 514 25.42 -28.17 18.97
CA SER A 514 26.46 -27.28 18.46
C SER A 514 27.26 -27.93 17.34
N LYS A 515 27.98 -27.13 16.56
CA LYS A 515 28.79 -27.56 15.41
C LYS A 515 30.26 -27.56 15.76
N PHE A 516 30.99 -28.58 15.31
CA PHE A 516 32.46 -28.54 15.32
C PHE A 516 33.06 -29.16 14.06
N ILE A 517 34.29 -28.76 13.77
CA ILE A 517 35.08 -29.27 12.65
C ILE A 517 36.16 -30.19 13.20
N LYS A 518 36.24 -31.44 12.72
CA LYS A 518 37.35 -32.35 13.01
C LYS A 518 38.46 -32.15 11.98
N LYS A 519 39.66 -31.81 12.46
CA LYS A 519 40.88 -31.63 11.65
C LYS A 519 41.55 -32.93 11.26
#